data_AF-A0A7V8ZN22-F1
#
_entry.id   AF-A0A7V8ZN22-F1
#
_cell.length_a   1.000
_cell.length_b   1.000
_cell.length_c   1.000
_cell.angle_alpha   90.00
_cell.angle_beta   90.00
_cell.angle_gamma   90.00
#
_symmetry.space_group_name_H-M   'P 1'
#
loop_
_entity.id
_entity.type
_entity.pdbx_description
1 polymer ?
#
loop_
_entity_poly.entity_id
_entity_poly.type
_entity_poly.pdbx_seq_one_letter_code
_entity_poly.pdbx_strand_id
1 'polypeptide(L)'
;MTALLLAGCDTMPFGYTPIAEIAAAPTRFEGKEVKIKGRVVNTTQIPLLEVNLFLLEGDGAEIAVVTSAKLPALNEEIRVRGVVQSGAIIGGRSIALRVTETERLPRF
;
A
#
# COMPACT_ATOMS: atom_id res chain seq x y z
N MET A 1 -5.16 3.66 37.69
CA MET A 1 -4.41 3.31 36.46
C MET A 1 -5.39 3.40 35.31
N THR A 2 -5.26 4.44 34.51
CA THR A 2 -6.23 4.83 33.47
C THR A 2 -6.28 3.76 32.37
N ALA A 3 -7.45 3.16 32.19
CA ALA A 3 -7.72 2.26 31.08
C ALA A 3 -7.70 3.08 29.78
N LEU A 4 -6.68 2.85 28.95
CA LEU A 4 -6.60 3.42 27.62
C LEU A 4 -7.56 2.62 26.73
N LEU A 5 -8.80 3.10 26.63
CA LEU A 5 -9.72 2.73 25.57
C LEU A 5 -9.06 3.14 24.25
N LEU A 6 -8.45 2.18 23.54
CA LEU A 6 -8.18 2.32 22.12
C LEU A 6 -9.53 2.38 21.42
N ALA A 7 -10.12 3.57 21.42
CA ALA A 7 -11.16 3.93 20.49
C ALA A 7 -10.59 3.65 19.09
N GLY A 8 -11.07 2.57 18.49
CA GLY A 8 -11.06 2.41 17.05
C GLY A 8 -11.79 3.62 16.49
N CYS A 9 -11.03 4.64 16.10
CA CYS A 9 -11.53 5.62 15.16
C CYS A 9 -11.67 4.88 13.84
N ASP A 10 -12.85 4.31 13.69
CA ASP A 10 -13.54 3.88 12.48
C ASP A 10 -13.62 5.10 11.53
N THR A 11 -12.48 5.49 10.99
CA THR A 11 -12.39 6.42 9.87
C THR A 11 -12.01 5.61 8.65
N MET A 12 -12.95 4.81 8.14
CA MET A 12 -13.01 4.51 6.71
C MET A 12 -14.09 5.41 6.08
N PRO A 13 -13.84 6.71 5.84
CA PRO A 13 -14.76 7.52 5.07
C PRO A 13 -14.39 7.37 3.60
N PHE A 14 -15.24 6.73 2.79
CA PHE A 14 -15.58 7.10 1.40
C PHE A 14 -14.53 7.78 0.46
N GLY A 15 -13.23 7.53 0.62
CA GLY A 15 -12.17 8.32 -0.01
C GLY A 15 -10.83 7.59 -0.07
N TYR A 16 -9.93 8.11 -0.92
CA TYR A 16 -8.57 7.57 -1.05
C TYR A 16 -7.68 8.20 0.02
N THR A 17 -6.96 7.36 0.75
CA THR A 17 -5.90 7.78 1.67
C THR A 17 -4.72 8.29 0.85
N PRO A 18 -4.23 9.51 1.09
CA PRO A 18 -3.05 10.04 0.42
C PRO A 18 -1.82 9.18 0.70
N ILE A 19 -1.03 8.87 -0.32
CA ILE A 19 0.18 8.06 -0.13
C ILE A 19 1.18 8.78 0.78
N ALA A 20 1.28 10.11 0.66
CA ALA A 20 2.11 10.94 1.53
C ALA A 20 1.74 10.84 3.02
N GLU A 21 0.45 10.66 3.35
CA GLU A 21 0.02 10.51 4.75
C GLU A 21 0.48 9.17 5.34
N ILE A 22 0.41 8.11 4.55
CA ILE A 22 0.89 6.77 4.93
C ILE A 22 2.42 6.80 5.09
N ALA A 23 3.13 7.47 4.18
CA ALA A 23 4.58 7.63 4.24
C ALA A 23 5.02 8.45 5.47
N ALA A 24 4.26 9.49 5.83
CA ALA A 24 4.57 10.34 6.98
C ALA A 24 4.30 9.65 8.33
N ALA A 25 3.33 8.73 8.41
CA ALA A 25 2.92 8.08 9.65
C ALA A 25 2.67 6.56 9.49
N PRO A 26 3.66 5.76 9.08
CA PRO A 26 3.50 4.34 8.75
C PRO A 26 2.85 3.51 9.87
N THR A 27 3.32 3.68 11.11
CA THR A 27 2.82 2.96 12.30
C THR A 27 1.35 3.25 12.60
N ARG A 28 0.81 4.38 12.16
CA ARG A 28 -0.62 4.71 12.34
C ARG A 28 -1.52 3.88 11.42
N PHE A 29 -1.00 3.49 10.27
CA PHE A 29 -1.72 2.74 9.25
C PHE A 29 -1.40 1.24 9.26
N GLU A 30 -0.35 0.83 9.97
CA GLU A 30 0.02 -0.58 10.11
C GLU A 30 -1.15 -1.46 10.57
N GLY A 31 -1.34 -2.57 9.86
CA GLY A 31 -2.45 -3.51 10.08
C GLY A 31 -3.81 -2.99 9.61
N LYS A 32 -3.91 -1.77 9.09
CA LYS A 32 -5.17 -1.19 8.60
C LYS A 32 -5.30 -1.33 7.10
N GLU A 33 -6.53 -1.56 6.67
CA GLU A 33 -6.90 -1.54 5.27
C GLU A 33 -7.08 -0.09 4.79
N VAL A 34 -6.43 0.25 3.69
CA VAL A 34 -6.46 1.58 3.07
C VAL A 34 -6.77 1.47 1.58
N LYS A 35 -7.25 2.56 1.01
CA LYS A 35 -7.44 2.72 -0.44
C LYS A 35 -6.52 3.82 -0.93
N ILE A 36 -5.55 3.49 -1.76
CA ILE A 36 -4.60 4.45 -2.32
C ILE A 36 -4.81 4.58 -3.83
N LYS A 37 -4.42 5.72 -4.39
CA LYS A 37 -4.43 5.99 -5.83
C LYS A 37 -3.08 6.57 -6.24
N GLY A 38 -2.64 6.26 -7.45
CA GLY A 38 -1.40 6.82 -7.96
C GLY A 38 -1.04 6.28 -9.34
N ARG A 39 0.12 6.71 -9.83
CA ARG A 39 0.73 6.29 -11.09
C ARG A 39 1.77 5.23 -10.82
N VAL A 40 1.78 4.17 -11.61
CA VAL A 40 2.81 3.12 -11.55
C VAL A 40 4.09 3.68 -12.16
N VAL A 41 5.13 3.84 -11.35
CA VAL A 41 6.43 4.36 -11.81
C VAL A 41 7.47 3.26 -12.00
N ASN A 42 7.30 2.12 -11.33
CA ASN A 42 8.21 0.99 -11.45
C ASN A 42 7.49 -0.34 -11.18
N THR A 43 7.94 -1.42 -11.81
CA THR A 43 7.43 -2.78 -11.58
C THR A 43 8.61 -3.74 -11.42
N THR A 44 8.49 -4.68 -10.49
CA THR A 44 9.53 -5.65 -10.16
C THR A 44 8.87 -7.00 -9.92
N GLN A 45 9.11 -7.94 -10.82
CA GLN A 45 8.72 -9.32 -10.62
C GLN A 45 9.75 -10.01 -9.72
N ILE A 46 9.29 -10.76 -8.71
CA ILE A 46 10.17 -11.54 -7.85
C ILE A 46 10.23 -12.98 -8.39
N PRO A 47 11.26 -13.36 -9.16
CA PRO A 47 11.43 -14.76 -9.52
C PRO A 47 11.56 -15.58 -8.23
N LEU A 48 10.95 -16.77 -8.18
CA LEU A 48 10.85 -17.70 -7.02
C LEU A 48 9.71 -17.45 -6.04
N LEU A 49 9.02 -16.30 -6.09
CA LEU A 49 7.81 -16.07 -5.29
C LEU A 49 6.61 -15.83 -6.20
N GLU A 50 5.43 -16.28 -5.79
CA GLU A 50 4.16 -16.03 -6.49
C GLU A 50 3.61 -14.62 -6.24
N VAL A 51 4.50 -13.65 -5.96
CA VAL A 51 4.15 -12.26 -5.72
C VAL A 51 4.99 -11.32 -6.56
N ASN A 52 4.36 -10.21 -6.94
CA ASN A 52 4.91 -9.14 -7.74
C ASN A 52 4.94 -7.85 -6.93
N LEU A 53 5.97 -7.03 -7.14
CA LEU A 53 6.11 -5.71 -6.55
C LEU A 53 5.92 -4.62 -7.59
N PHE A 54 5.32 -3.50 -7.22
CA PHE A 54 5.37 -2.28 -8.03
C PHE A 54 5.41 -1.04 -7.14
N LEU A 55 6.01 0.03 -7.64
CA LEU A 55 6.01 1.34 -6.99
C LEU A 55 4.87 2.17 -7.56
N LEU A 56 4.07 2.70 -6.63
CA LEU A 56 2.98 3.61 -6.92
C LEU A 56 3.35 5.00 -6.39
N GLU A 57 3.36 6.00 -7.27
CA GLU A 57 3.60 7.40 -6.93
C GLU A 57 2.25 8.15 -6.87
N GLY A 58 2.02 8.87 -5.78
CA GLY A 58 0.83 9.70 -5.61
C GLY A 58 1.01 10.68 -4.46
N ASP A 59 0.39 11.85 -4.58
CA ASP A 59 0.47 12.91 -3.57
C ASP A 59 1.92 13.35 -3.25
N GLY A 60 2.86 13.19 -4.20
CA GLY A 60 4.27 13.53 -4.03
C GLY A 60 5.10 12.52 -3.22
N ALA A 61 4.55 11.34 -2.94
CA ALA A 61 5.24 10.25 -2.26
C ALA A 61 5.11 8.93 -3.04
N GLU A 62 6.01 7.99 -2.77
CA GLU A 62 6.02 6.66 -3.38
C GLU A 62 5.73 5.58 -2.33
N ILE A 63 5.04 4.52 -2.76
CA ILE A 63 4.80 3.34 -1.92
C ILE A 63 4.97 2.05 -2.72
N ALA A 64 5.62 1.06 -2.09
CA ALA A 64 5.75 -0.28 -2.65
C ALA A 64 4.48 -1.10 -2.36
N VAL A 65 3.84 -1.56 -3.42
CA VAL A 65 2.67 -2.43 -3.37
C VAL A 65 3.08 -3.84 -3.77
N VAL A 66 2.61 -4.82 -3.02
CA VAL A 66 2.81 -6.24 -3.32
C VAL A 66 1.49 -6.89 -3.64
N THR A 67 1.47 -7.55 -4.79
CA THR A 67 0.28 -8.20 -5.32
C THR A 67 0.64 -9.59 -5.84
N SER A 68 -0.26 -10.55 -5.67
CA SER A 68 -0.20 -11.83 -6.39
C SER A 68 -0.84 -11.75 -7.77
N ALA A 69 -1.50 -10.63 -8.10
CA ALA A 69 -2.08 -10.39 -9.41
C ALA A 69 -1.01 -10.02 -10.44
N LYS A 70 -1.44 -9.91 -11.71
CA LYS A 70 -0.58 -9.42 -12.79
C LYS A 70 -0.12 -7.98 -12.52
N LEU A 71 1.14 -7.70 -12.86
CA LEU A 71 1.69 -6.36 -12.77
C LEU A 71 0.92 -5.38 -13.67
N PRO A 72 0.60 -4.17 -13.16
CA PRO A 72 0.02 -3.10 -13.96
C PRO A 72 1.04 -2.56 -14.98
N ALA A 73 0.57 -1.83 -15.99
CA ALA A 73 1.45 -1.20 -16.95
C ALA A 73 2.22 -0.03 -16.31
N LEU A 74 3.44 0.22 -16.78
CA LEU A 74 4.17 1.43 -16.40
C LEU A 74 3.42 2.68 -16.86
N ASN A 75 3.47 3.74 -16.06
CA ASN A 75 2.76 5.00 -16.22
C ASN A 75 1.23 4.90 -16.12
N GLU A 76 0.68 3.73 -15.81
CA GLU A 76 -0.76 3.56 -15.61
C GLU A 76 -1.23 4.16 -14.28
N GLU A 77 -2.33 4.92 -14.32
CA GLU A 77 -3.00 5.38 -13.10
C GLU A 77 -3.99 4.33 -12.60
N ILE A 78 -3.70 3.80 -11.41
CA ILE A 78 -4.48 2.73 -10.79
C ILE A 78 -4.88 3.08 -9.37
N ARG A 79 -5.81 2.28 -8.85
CA ARG A 79 -6.30 2.37 -7.47
C ARG A 79 -6.11 1.02 -6.82
N VAL A 80 -5.54 1.04 -5.62
CA VAL A 80 -5.19 -0.17 -4.88
C VAL A 80 -5.90 -0.12 -3.55
N ARG A 81 -6.58 -1.21 -3.19
CA ARG A 81 -7.04 -1.47 -1.83
C ARG A 81 -6.14 -2.54 -1.25
N GLY A 82 -5.61 -2.29 -0.06
CA GLY A 82 -4.76 -3.25 0.61
C GLY A 82 -4.48 -2.89 2.05
N VAL A 83 -3.87 -3.83 2.75
CA VAL A 83 -3.47 -3.64 4.15
C VAL A 83 -2.06 -3.09 4.21
N VAL A 84 -1.87 -1.99 4.93
CA VAL A 84 -0.53 -1.43 5.17
C VAL A 84 0.20 -2.32 6.18
N GLN A 85 1.40 -2.72 5.83
CA GLN A 85 2.33 -3.48 6.65
C GLN A 85 3.61 -2.66 6.75
N SER A 86 4.04 -2.32 7.96
CA SER A 86 5.30 -1.62 8.15
C SER A 86 6.44 -2.64 8.26
N GLY A 87 7.57 -2.36 7.61
CA GLY A 87 8.77 -3.20 7.68
C GLY A 87 8.68 -4.55 6.97
N ALA A 88 9.36 -4.68 5.83
CA ALA A 88 9.69 -5.96 5.22
C ALA A 88 11.08 -5.90 4.56
N ILE A 89 11.92 -6.91 4.79
CA ILE A 89 13.19 -7.05 4.06
C ILE A 89 12.91 -7.87 2.80
N ILE A 90 13.03 -7.26 1.62
CA ILE A 90 12.81 -7.93 0.32
C ILE A 90 14.11 -7.86 -0.46
N GLY A 91 14.70 -9.02 -0.78
CA GLY A 91 15.98 -9.10 -1.51
C GLY A 91 17.17 -8.50 -0.76
N GLY A 92 17.22 -8.59 0.57
CA GLY A 92 18.31 -8.05 1.40
C GLY A 92 18.26 -6.53 1.62
N ARG A 93 17.22 -5.85 1.14
CA ARG A 93 17.01 -4.40 1.37
C ARG A 93 15.87 -4.21 2.36
N SER A 94 16.09 -3.40 3.38
CA SER A 94 15.05 -3.07 4.37
C SER A 94 14.06 -2.09 3.74
N ILE A 95 12.81 -2.52 3.55
CA ILE A 95 11.74 -1.70 3.01
C ILE A 95 10.81 -1.33 4.16
N ALA A 96 10.72 -0.04 4.48
CA ALA A 96 10.02 0.44 5.66
C ALA A 96 8.48 0.32 5.56
N LEU A 97 7.91 0.20 4.36
CA LEU A 97 6.47 0.19 4.12
C LEU A 97 6.09 -0.74 2.96
N ARG A 98 5.04 -1.54 3.15
CA ARG A 98 4.48 -2.47 2.16
C ARG A 98 2.96 -2.43 2.22
N VAL A 99 2.27 -2.48 1.09
CA VAL A 99 0.80 -2.70 1.03
C VAL A 99 0.52 -4.02 0.33
N THR A 100 -0.26 -4.91 0.94
CA THR A 100 -0.66 -6.20 0.34
C THR A 100 -2.05 -6.07 -0.29
N GLU A 101 -2.12 -6.24 -1.61
CA GLU A 101 -3.34 -6.11 -2.43
C GLU A 101 -4.28 -7.32 -2.24
N THR A 102 -5.56 -7.07 -1.93
CA THR A 102 -6.57 -8.13 -1.70
C THR A 102 -7.57 -8.26 -2.86
N GLU A 103 -7.86 -7.16 -3.55
CA GLU A 103 -8.82 -7.14 -4.66
C GLU A 103 -8.57 -5.94 -5.58
N ARG A 104 -8.65 -6.14 -6.91
CA ARG A 104 -8.67 -5.05 -7.90
C ARG A 104 -10.09 -4.78 -8.34
N LEU A 105 -10.58 -3.56 -8.10
CA LEU A 105 -11.89 -3.14 -8.56
C LEU A 105 -11.88 -2.78 -10.06
N PRO A 106 -12.87 -3.23 -10.84
CA PRO A 106 -12.95 -2.95 -12.27
C PRO A 106 -13.31 -1.47 -12.56
N ARG A 107 -12.90 -0.98 -13.73
CA ARG A 107 -13.35 0.30 -14.30
C ARG A 107 -14.75 0.13 -14.91
N PHE A 108 -15.60 1.14 -14.73
CA PHE A 108 -16.79 1.38 -15.55
C PHE A 108 -16.39 2.19 -16.78
#